data_AF-A0A954LF15-F1
#
_entry.id   AF-A0A954LF15-F1
#
_cell.length_a   1.000
_cell.length_b   1.000
_cell.length_c   1.000
_cell.angle_alpha   90.00
_cell.angle_beta   90.00
_cell.angle_gamma   90.00
#
_symmetry.space_group_name_H-M   'P 1'
#
loop_
_entity.id
_entity.type
_entity.pdbx_description
1 polymer ?
#
loop_
_entity_poly.entity_id
_entity_poly.type
_entity_poly.pdbx_seq_one_letter_code
_entity_poly.pdbx_strand_id
1 'polypeptide(L)'
;MRKTLKNMVAGVVGFLIGSVVNMTIVTVGPIIIPPPEGVDLSDMDRFAENLKLLKPANFIAPWLAHAVGTLAAAFVAATLAASHP
;
A
#
# COMPACT_ATOMS: atom_id res chain seq x y z
N MET A 1 -17.40 8.55 -24.73
CA MET A 1 -17.00 9.06 -23.39
C MET A 1 -15.99 10.20 -23.57
N ARG A 2 -16.16 11.35 -22.91
CA ARG A 2 -15.16 12.43 -22.96
C ARG A 2 -13.85 11.88 -22.37
N LYS A 3 -12.73 11.96 -23.10
CA LYS A 3 -11.44 11.33 -22.71
C LYS A 3 -11.07 11.58 -21.24
N THR A 4 -11.35 12.78 -20.74
CA THR A 4 -11.21 13.17 -19.33
C THR A 4 -11.91 12.25 -18.35
N LEU A 5 -13.19 11.93 -18.58
CA LEU A 5 -13.97 11.05 -17.70
C LEU A 5 -13.39 9.63 -17.68
N LYS A 6 -12.90 9.13 -18.82
CA LYS A 6 -12.24 7.81 -18.90
C LYS A 6 -10.97 7.76 -18.08
N ASN A 7 -10.15 8.80 -18.16
CA ASN A 7 -8.91 8.88 -17.40
C ASN A 7 -9.17 8.98 -15.90
N MET A 8 -10.21 9.73 -15.49
CA MET A 8 -10.64 9.79 -14.09
C MET A 8 -11.07 8.40 -13.58
N VAL A 9 -11.92 7.70 -14.34
CA VAL A 9 -12.35 6.34 -13.99
C VAL A 9 -11.15 5.38 -13.94
N ALA A 10 -10.24 5.44 -14.92
CA ALA A 10 -9.02 4.63 -14.92
C ALA A 10 -8.15 4.88 -13.67
N GLY A 11 -8.00 6.14 -13.26
CA GLY A 11 -7.31 6.51 -12.03
C GLY A 11 -7.97 5.94 -10.78
N VAL A 12 -9.30 6.03 -10.67
CA VAL A 12 -10.06 5.45 -9.54
C VAL A 12 -9.92 3.93 -9.50
N VAL A 13 -10.05 3.26 -10.65
CA VAL A 13 -9.88 1.80 -10.74
C VAL A 13 -8.46 1.39 -10.34
N GLY A 14 -7.44 2.10 -10.86
CA GLY A 14 -6.05 1.87 -10.47
C GLY A 14 -5.83 2.05 -8.96
N PHE A 15 -6.32 3.15 -8.39
CA PHE A 15 -6.25 3.41 -6.95
C PHE A 15 -6.86 2.26 -6.14
N LEU A 16 -8.07 1.81 -6.46
CA LEU A 16 -8.74 0.72 -5.74
C LEU A 16 -7.93 -0.58 -5.80
N ILE A 17 -7.40 -0.95 -6.98
CA ILE A 17 -6.58 -2.16 -7.12
C ILE A 17 -5.27 -2.03 -6.34
N GLY A 18 -4.60 -0.88 -6.42
CA GLY A 18 -3.39 -0.63 -5.64
C GLY A 18 -3.63 -0.66 -4.13
N SER A 19 -4.76 -0.14 -3.65
CA SER A 19 -5.16 -0.22 -2.25
C SER A 19 -5.38 -1.66 -1.80
N VAL A 20 -6.00 -2.51 -2.63
CA VAL A 20 -6.16 -3.94 -2.31
C VAL A 20 -4.79 -4.63 -2.20
N VAL A 21 -3.88 -4.37 -3.13
CA VAL A 21 -2.51 -4.92 -3.09
C VAL A 21 -1.76 -4.43 -1.85
N ASN A 22 -1.81 -3.12 -1.56
CA ASN A 22 -1.19 -2.52 -0.39
C ASN A 22 -1.70 -3.14 0.91
N MET A 23 -3.03 -3.17 1.10
CA MET A 23 -3.64 -3.72 2.31
C MET A 23 -3.33 -5.21 2.50
N THR A 24 -3.30 -5.98 1.41
CA THR A 24 -2.90 -7.39 1.47
C THR A 24 -1.49 -7.55 2.04
N ILE A 25 -0.54 -6.75 1.55
CA ILE A 25 0.85 -6.80 2.01
C ILE A 25 0.97 -6.31 3.47
N VAL A 26 0.28 -5.23 3.84
CA VAL A 26 0.30 -4.69 5.22
C VAL A 26 -0.29 -5.68 6.22
N THR A 27 -1.37 -6.38 5.87
CA THR A 27 -2.00 -7.36 6.76
C THR A 27 -1.17 -8.65 6.90
N VAL A 28 -0.55 -9.11 5.81
CA VAL A 28 0.25 -10.35 5.85
C VAL A 28 1.66 -10.12 6.40
N GLY A 29 2.22 -8.92 6.22
CA GLY A 29 3.59 -8.58 6.64
C GLY A 29 3.94 -8.95 8.09
N PRO A 30 3.14 -8.55 9.09
CA PRO A 30 3.38 -8.90 10.50
C PRO A 30 3.30 -10.40 10.81
N ILE A 31 2.66 -11.21 9.96
CA ILE A 31 2.64 -12.67 10.11
C ILE A 31 4.01 -13.26 9.73
N ILE A 32 4.68 -12.67 8.72
CA ILE A 32 5.98 -13.11 8.23
C ILE A 32 7.12 -12.53 9.08
N ILE A 33 7.03 -11.23 9.39
CA ILE A 33 8.01 -10.50 10.21
C ILE A 33 7.26 -9.90 11.41
N PRO A 34 7.09 -10.68 12.49
CA PRO A 34 6.38 -10.21 13.66
C PRO A 34 7.11 -9.04 14.33
N PRO A 35 6.36 -8.17 15.02
CA PRO A 35 6.97 -7.18 15.90
C PRO A 35 7.78 -7.88 17.01
N PRO A 36 8.79 -7.20 17.59
CA PRO A 36 9.51 -7.71 18.75
C PRO A 36 8.58 -8.04 19.93
N GLU A 37 9.01 -8.92 20.84
CA GLU A 37 8.23 -9.25 22.04
C GLU A 37 7.92 -7.99 22.87
N GLY A 38 6.67 -7.90 23.35
CA GLY A 38 6.18 -6.77 24.14
C GLY A 38 5.85 -5.51 23.33
N VAL A 39 6.06 -5.50 22.01
CA VAL A 39 5.67 -4.39 21.14
C VAL A 39 4.20 -4.51 20.75
N ASP A 40 3.43 -3.49 21.10
CA ASP A 40 2.04 -3.32 20.70
C ASP A 40 1.91 -2.15 19.72
N LEU A 41 1.35 -2.42 18.54
CA LEU A 41 1.15 -1.48 17.44
C LEU A 41 -0.34 -1.24 17.15
N SER A 42 -1.25 -1.76 17.99
CA SER A 42 -2.70 -1.68 17.77
C SER A 42 -3.33 -0.34 18.16
N ASP A 43 -2.61 0.47 18.93
CA ASP A 43 -3.02 1.80 19.40
C ASP A 43 -1.99 2.86 18.97
N MET A 44 -2.45 4.07 18.62
CA MET A 44 -1.56 5.10 18.06
C MET A 44 -0.57 5.69 19.06
N ASP A 45 -0.95 5.80 20.34
CA ASP A 45 -0.04 6.29 21.38
C ASP A 45 1.04 5.24 21.64
N ARG A 46 0.64 3.97 21.77
CA ARG A 46 1.58 2.83 21.91
C ARG A 46 2.47 2.65 20.68
N PHE A 47 1.91 2.85 19.49
CA PHE A 47 2.65 2.77 18.24
C PHE A 47 3.82 3.76 18.24
N ALA A 48 3.54 5.04 18.57
CA ALA A 48 4.55 6.08 18.61
C ALA A 48 5.67 5.76 19.63
N GLU A 49 5.31 5.25 20.81
CA GLU A 49 6.27 4.85 21.84
C GLU A 49 7.15 3.66 21.42
N ASN A 50 6.55 2.70 20.70
CA ASN A 50 7.19 1.44 20.31
C ASN A 50 7.93 1.51 18.97
N LEU A 51 7.76 2.57 18.17
CA LEU A 51 8.47 2.75 16.89
C LEU A 51 9.99 2.57 17.02
N LYS A 52 10.57 3.06 18.12
CA LYS A 52 12.01 2.95 18.41
C LYS A 52 12.50 1.52 18.66
N LEU A 53 11.58 0.59 18.96
CA LEU A 53 11.87 -0.81 19.22
C LEU A 53 11.82 -1.65 17.94
N LEU A 54 11.24 -1.12 16.86
CA LEU A 54 11.16 -1.80 15.57
C LEU A 54 12.55 -1.92 14.93
N LYS A 55 12.79 -3.07 14.30
CA LYS A 55 14.00 -3.30 13.53
C LYS A 55 13.78 -2.90 12.07
N PRO A 56 14.83 -2.62 11.29
CA PRO A 56 14.70 -2.33 9.86
C PRO A 56 13.86 -3.36 9.09
N ALA A 57 13.93 -4.64 9.48
CA ALA A 57 13.13 -5.71 8.90
C ALA A 57 11.61 -5.49 9.05
N ASN A 58 11.13 -4.89 10.15
CA ASN A 58 9.71 -4.62 10.37
C ASN A 58 9.15 -3.56 9.41
N PHE A 59 10.02 -2.79 8.72
CA PHE A 59 9.62 -1.80 7.73
C PHE A 59 9.60 -2.34 6.28
N ILE A 60 10.01 -3.59 6.06
CA ILE A 60 10.01 -4.20 4.71
C ILE A 60 8.58 -4.31 4.19
N ALA A 61 7.63 -4.77 5.01
CA ALA A 61 6.24 -4.91 4.60
C ALA A 61 5.59 -3.58 4.20
N PRO A 62 5.60 -2.50 5.02
CA PRO A 62 5.04 -1.22 4.58
C PRO A 62 5.78 -0.64 3.37
N TRP A 63 7.11 -0.77 3.29
CA TRP A 63 7.86 -0.35 2.11
C TRP A 63 7.40 -1.07 0.83
N LEU A 64 7.29 -2.41 0.87
CA LEU A 64 6.79 -3.22 -0.25
C LEU A 64 5.33 -2.87 -0.59
N ALA A 65 4.48 -2.69 0.42
CA ALA A 65 3.09 -2.34 0.22
C ALA A 65 2.93 -1.02 -0.56
N HIS A 66 3.74 -0.01 -0.21
CA HIS A 66 3.75 1.26 -0.93
C HIS A 66 4.34 1.12 -2.33
N ALA A 67 5.47 0.43 -2.49
CA ALA A 67 6.12 0.28 -3.80
C ALA A 67 5.25 -0.53 -4.79
N VAL A 68 4.86 -1.75 -4.39
CA VAL A 68 4.11 -2.68 -5.24
C VAL A 68 2.66 -2.22 -5.42
N GLY A 69 2.02 -1.70 -4.36
CA GLY A 69 0.67 -1.15 -4.46
C GLY A 69 0.60 0.04 -5.42
N THR A 70 1.57 0.96 -5.36
CA THR A 70 1.65 2.10 -6.30
C THR A 70 1.93 1.65 -7.72
N LEU A 71 2.85 0.69 -7.90
CA LEU A 71 3.14 0.13 -9.22
C LEU A 71 1.89 -0.51 -9.84
N ALA A 72 1.16 -1.31 -9.07
CA ALA A 72 -0.09 -1.93 -9.51
C ALA A 72 -1.15 -0.88 -9.87
N ALA A 73 -1.34 0.14 -9.02
CA ALA A 73 -2.28 1.23 -9.30
C ALA A 73 -1.94 1.97 -10.60
N ALA A 74 -0.67 2.37 -10.75
CA ALA A 74 -0.18 3.09 -11.91
C ALA A 74 -0.31 2.25 -13.18
N PHE A 75 0.05 0.97 -13.12
CA PHE A 75 -0.07 0.05 -14.25
C PHE A 75 -1.53 -0.14 -14.70
N VAL A 76 -2.46 -0.33 -13.77
CA VAL A 76 -3.89 -0.47 -14.09
C VAL A 76 -4.46 0.84 -14.64
N ALA A 77 -4.16 1.98 -14.04
CA ALA A 77 -4.60 3.27 -14.56
C ALA A 77 -4.04 3.53 -15.98
N ALA A 78 -2.75 3.26 -16.18
CA ALA A 78 -2.04 3.42 -17.45
C ALA A 78 -2.35 2.32 -18.48
N THR A 79 -3.17 1.32 -18.18
CA THR A 79 -3.71 0.39 -19.19
C THR A 79 -5.14 0.76 -19.58
N LEU A 80 -5.90 1.39 -18.67
CA LEU A 80 -7.31 1.73 -18.88
C LEU A 80 -7.57 3.14 -19.44
N ALA A 81 -6.64 4.08 -19.27
CA ALA A 81 -6.81 5.46 -19.73
C ALA A 81 -7.14 5.58 -21.24
N ALA A 82 -7.80 6.66 -21.65
CA ALA A 82 -8.09 6.93 -23.07
C ALA A 82 -6.90 7.54 -23.80
N SER A 83 -6.09 8.27 -23.05
CA SER A 83 -4.88 8.91 -23.50
C SER A 83 -3.70 8.09 -23.00
N HIS A 84 -3.47 6.98 -23.69
CA HIS A 84 -2.13 6.42 -23.77
C HIS A 84 -1.42 7.12 -24.95
N PRO A 85 -0.08 7.20 -24.98
CA PRO A 85 0.63 7.52 -26.22
C PRO A 85 0.21 6.60 -27.36
#